data_AF-X1L4N9-F1
#
_entry.id   AF-X1L4N9-F1
#
_cell.length_a   1.000
_cell.length_b   1.000
_cell.length_c   1.000
_cell.angle_alpha   90.00
_cell.angle_beta   90.00
_cell.angle_gamma   90.00
#
_symmetry.space_group_name_H-M   'P 1'
#
loop_
_entity.id
_entity.type
_entity.pdbx_description
1 polymer ?
#
loop_
_entity_poly.entity_id
_entity_poly.type
_entity_poly.pdbx_seq_one_letter_code
_entity_poly.pdbx_strand_id
1 'polypeptide(L)' 'LNRLVDKGNTVLVIEHNPDVIKVADYIIDLGPEGGDEGGELVAFGSPEEISQNRRSYTGEILKKALSG' A
#
# COMPACT_ATOMS: atom_id res chain seq x y z
N LEU A 1 -1.08 -9.26 12.94
CA LEU A 1 -1.57 -9.86 11.68
C LEU A 1 -0.66 -10.98 11.21
N ASN A 2 0.66 -10.84 11.35
CA ASN A 2 1.67 -11.81 10.90
C ASN A 2 1.40 -13.25 11.37
N ARG A 3 1.00 -13.48 12.64
CA ARG A 3 0.64 -14.83 13.12
C ARG A 3 -0.46 -15.55 12.33
N LEU A 4 -1.36 -14.82 11.66
CA LEU A 4 -2.39 -15.42 10.79
C LEU A 4 -1.80 -15.78 9.43
N VAL A 5 -0.95 -14.91 8.89
CA VAL A 5 -0.19 -15.14 7.66
C VAL A 5 0.77 -16.32 7.82
N ASP A 6 1.50 -16.40 8.94
CA ASP A 6 2.41 -17.51 9.28
C ASP A 6 1.71 -18.88 9.34
N LYS A 7 0.38 -18.88 9.54
CA LYS A 7 -0.46 -20.08 9.53
C LYS A 7 -1.01 -20.44 8.13
N GLY A 8 -0.58 -19.72 7.09
CA GLY A 8 -1.03 -19.91 5.71
C GLY A 8 -2.33 -19.19 5.36
N ASN A 9 -2.82 -18.27 6.20
CA ASN A 9 -4.01 -17.48 5.87
C ASN A 9 -3.62 -16.24 5.06
N THR A 10 -4.49 -15.82 4.14
CA THR A 10 -4.38 -14.50 3.51
C THR A 10 -5.09 -13.46 4.36
N VAL A 11 -4.43 -12.33 4.61
CA VAL A 11 -5.00 -11.18 5.33
C VAL A 11 -5.08 -10.02 4.36
N LEU A 12 -6.30 -9.54 4.10
CA LEU A 12 -6.55 -8.34 3.32
C LEU A 12 -7.09 -7.25 4.24
N VAL A 13 -6.48 -6.07 4.20
CA VAL A 13 -6.85 -4.91 5.04
C VAL A 13 -6.91 -3.65 4.20
N ILE A 14 -7.73 -2.69 4.64
CA ILE A 14 -7.76 -1.32 4.12
C ILE A 14 -7.08 -0.45 5.19
N GLU A 15 -6.02 0.27 4.82
CA GLU A 15 -5.24 1.08 5.74
C GLU A 15 -4.75 2.39 5.11
N HIS A 16 -4.55 3.39 5.96
CA HIS A 16 -3.90 4.67 5.75
C HIS A 16 -2.64 4.85 6.63
N ASN A 17 -2.39 3.99 7.64
CA ASN A 17 -1.19 4.08 8.48
C ASN A 17 0.07 3.58 7.76
N PRO A 18 1.07 4.43 7.50
CA PRO A 18 2.29 4.04 6.78
C PRO A 18 3.10 2.94 7.48
N ASP A 19 3.05 2.85 8.81
CA ASP A 19 3.79 1.83 9.55
C ASP A 19 3.24 0.43 9.35
N VAL A 20 1.95 0.30 9.05
CA VAL A 20 1.31 -0.97 8.70
C VAL A 20 1.53 -1.26 7.21
N ILE A 21 1.36 -0.25 6.35
CA ILE A 21 1.47 -0.41 4.90
C ILE A 21 2.90 -0.80 4.49
N LYS A 22 3.93 -0.21 5.11
CA LYS A 22 5.34 -0.46 4.74
C LYS A 22 5.82 -1.89 5.03
N VAL A 23 5.13 -2.62 5.91
CA VAL A 23 5.47 -4.01 6.26
C VAL A 23 4.55 -5.03 5.58
N ALA A 24 3.65 -4.59 4.69
CA ALA A 24 2.81 -5.47 3.92
C ALA A 24 3.62 -6.19 2.83
N ASP A 25 3.25 -7.43 2.53
CA ASP A 25 3.88 -8.18 1.42
C ASP A 25 3.46 -7.62 0.05
N TYR A 26 2.24 -7.05 -0.03
CA TYR A 26 1.64 -6.58 -1.27
C TYR A 26 0.63 -5.47 -1.01
N ILE A 27 0.59 -4.50 -1.91
CA ILE A 27 -0.27 -3.32 -1.84
C ILE A 27 -1.09 -3.22 -3.12
N ILE A 28 -2.35 -2.84 -2.97
CA ILE A 28 -3.24 -2.40 -4.04
C ILE A 28 -3.60 -0.95 -3.72
N ASP A 29 -3.15 -0.01 -4.54
CA ASP A 29 -3.38 1.41 -4.35
C ASP A 29 -4.52 1.90 -5.24
N LEU A 30 -5.54 2.48 -4.60
CA LEU A 30 -6.76 2.95 -5.27
C LEU A 30 -6.85 4.47 -5.18
N GLY A 31 -7.33 5.11 -6.23
CA GLY A 31 -7.43 6.57 -6.30
C GLY A 31 -7.61 7.05 -7.75
N PRO A 32 -6.89 8.10 -8.18
CA PRO A 32 -5.94 8.91 -7.40
C PRO A 32 -6.61 9.76 -6.32
N GLU A 33 -7.87 10.17 -6.54
CA GLU A 33 -8.67 10.93 -5.60
C GLU A 33 -9.73 10.07 -4.91
N GLY A 34 -10.54 10.69 -4.05
CA GLY A 34 -11.74 10.07 -3.48
C GLY A 34 -13.01 10.43 -4.25
N GLY A 35 -14.06 9.63 -4.09
CA GLY A 35 -15.36 9.90 -4.71
C GLY A 35 -15.36 9.64 -6.22
N ASP A 36 -16.01 10.52 -6.98
CA ASP A 36 -16.21 10.35 -8.44
C ASP A 36 -14.90 10.45 -9.25
N GLU A 37 -13.85 11.06 -8.68
CA GLU A 37 -12.51 11.17 -9.27
C GLU A 37 -11.56 10.05 -8.82
N GLY A 38 -12.09 9.07 -8.07
CA GLY A 38 -11.37 7.90 -7.59
C GLY A 38 -11.79 6.59 -8.26
N GLY A 39 -11.49 5.48 -7.59
CA GLY A 39 -11.93 4.14 -8.01
C GLY A 39 -11.07 3.50 -9.10
N GLU A 40 -9.96 4.13 -9.51
CA GLU A 40 -8.97 3.53 -10.40
C GLU A 40 -7.92 2.75 -9.62
N LEU A 41 -7.39 1.69 -10.25
CA LEU A 41 -6.17 1.03 -9.80
C LEU A 41 -4.96 1.88 -10.20
N VAL A 42 -4.39 2.60 -9.23
CA VAL A 42 -3.27 3.51 -9.46
C VAL A 42 -1.95 2.76 -9.53
N ALA A 43 -1.77 1.78 -8.63
CA ALA A 43 -0.57 0.97 -8.52
C ALA A 43 -0.86 -0.35 -7.79
N PHE A 44 -0.02 -1.37 -8.02
CA PHE A 44 0.00 -2.58 -7.21
C PHE A 44 1.41 -3.17 -7.20
N GLY A 45 1.77 -3.89 -6.13
CA GLY A 45 3.12 -4.45 -5.97
C GLY A 45 3.60 -4.44 -4.52
N SER A 46 4.90 -4.68 -4.32
CA SER A 46 5.53 -4.56 -3.00
C SER A 46 5.61 -3.10 -2.54
N PRO A 47 5.78 -2.83 -1.24
CA PRO A 47 5.99 -1.47 -0.74
C PRO A 47 7.10 -0.70 -1.45
N GLU A 48 8.19 -1.37 -1.81
CA GLU A 48 9.31 -0.80 -2.55
C GLU A 48 8.89 -0.42 -3.98
N GLU A 49 8.14 -1.28 -4.68
CA GLU A 49 7.65 -1.00 -6.03
C GLU A 49 6.66 0.18 -6.02
N ILE A 50 5.72 0.20 -5.08
CA ILE A 50 4.76 1.31 -4.91
C ILE A 50 5.50 2.61 -4.61
N SER A 51 6.56 2.59 -3.79
CA SER A 51 7.34 3.79 -3.44
C SER A 51 7.98 4.51 -4.63
N GLN A 52 8.14 3.82 -5.76
CA GLN A 52 8.68 4.40 -7.00
C GLN A 52 7.60 4.97 -7.93
N ASN A 53 6.32 4.70 -7.66
CA ASN A 53 5.21 5.17 -8.49
C ASN A 53 4.83 6.62 -8.15
N ARG A 54 5.12 7.55 -9.06
CA ARG A 54 4.84 8.99 -8.90
C ARG A 54 3.35 9.37 -8.99
N ARG A 55 2.48 8.47 -9.47
CA ARG A 55 1.02 8.70 -9.52
C ARG A 55 0.35 8.32 -8.19
N SER A 56 1.05 7.61 -7.31
CA SER A 56 0.52 7.06 -6.07
C SER A 56 0.83 7.98 -4.88
N TYR A 57 -0.20 8.55 -4.25
CA TYR A 57 -0.04 9.27 -2.98
C TYR A 57 0.51 8.35 -1.88
N THR A 58 0.05 7.11 -1.86
CA THR A 58 0.59 6.05 -0.98
C THR A 58 2.08 5.83 -1.23
N GLY A 59 2.49 5.79 -2.50
CA GLY A 59 3.89 5.67 -2.91
C GLY A 59 4.78 6.81 -2.44
N GLU A 60 4.31 8.05 -2.52
CA GLU A 60 5.05 9.22 -2.00
C GLU A 60 5.29 9.14 -0.49
N ILE A 61 4.30 8.65 0.25
CA ILE A 61 4.38 8.46 1.70
C ILE A 61 5.32 7.30 2.03
N LEU A 62 5.19 6.17 1.34
CA LEU A 62 6.05 4.99 1.52
C LEU A 62 7.51 5.29 1.23
N LYS A 63 7.80 6.10 0.20
CA LYS A 63 9.16 6.53 -0.10
C LYS A 63 9.82 7.22 1.09
N LYS A 64 9.07 8.05 1.83
CA LYS A 64 9.56 8.70 3.06
C LYS A 64 9.73 7.69 4.20
N ALA A 65 8.77 6.79 4.37
CA ALA A 65 8.76 5.79 5.44
C ALA A 65 9.86 4.71 5.31
N LEU A 66 10.32 4.43 4.08
CA LEU A 66 11.37 3.45 3.78
C LEU A 66 12.79 4.05 3.74
N SER A 67 12.92 5.38 3.65
CA SER A 67 14.21 6.06 3.56
C SER A 67 14.81 6.45 4.92
N GLY A 68 14.15 6.09 6.02
CA GLY A 68 14.61 6.30 7.40
C GLY A 68 15.02 5.00 8.05
#